data_AF-A0AAQ4DZV5-F1
#
_entry.id   AF-A0AAQ4DZV5-F1
#
_cell.length_a   1.000
_cell.length_b   1.000
_cell.length_c   1.000
_cell.angle_alpha   90.00
_cell.angle_beta   90.00
_cell.angle_gamma   90.00
#
_symmetry.space_group_name_H-M   'P 1'
#
loop_
_entity.id
_entity.type
_entity.pdbx_description
1 polymer ?
#
loop_
_entity_poly.entity_id
_entity_poly.type
_entity_poly.pdbx_seq_one_letter_code
_entity_poly.pdbx_strand_id
1 'polypeptide(L)'
;MSGSQAEPSHPASSLGSAMMKLYILLALLAATEAAKVHARTRRAAYELPDGVEFVVGGVQTTFQCERGGYFADVSNNCQLFHICNEIYKEDGSVELQQYTFFCGNQTVFNQLSLTCAHPEESVPCSNAPDFFYINDNIGRVGTQAHTEDDLQRAAPLVPGFQQQQQFAASNKHETRLLPPPK
;
A
#
# COMPACT_ATOMS: atom_id res chain seq x y z
N MET A 1 31.09 -78.71 -10.33
CA MET A 1 31.30 -77.65 -11.34
C MET A 1 30.12 -76.71 -11.24
N SER A 2 30.41 -75.48 -10.86
CA SER A 2 29.47 -74.40 -10.57
C SER A 2 28.88 -73.85 -11.88
N GLY A 3 27.56 -73.66 -11.92
CA GLY A 3 26.85 -73.04 -13.03
C GLY A 3 25.81 -72.07 -12.47
N SER A 4 26.22 -70.82 -12.35
CA SER A 4 25.47 -69.68 -11.84
C SER A 4 24.22 -69.41 -12.69
N GLN A 5 23.03 -69.36 -12.09
CA GLN A 5 21.84 -68.79 -12.72
C GLN A 5 21.77 -67.31 -12.32
N ALA A 6 21.96 -66.42 -13.31
CA ALA A 6 21.69 -64.99 -13.17
C ALA A 6 20.23 -64.73 -13.62
N GLU A 7 19.42 -64.16 -12.75
CA GLU A 7 18.15 -63.53 -13.13
C GLU A 7 18.43 -62.23 -13.91
N PRO A 8 17.69 -61.94 -14.99
CA PRO A 8 17.75 -60.65 -15.65
C PRO A 8 16.92 -59.62 -14.85
N SER A 9 17.59 -58.65 -14.26
CA SER A 9 16.96 -57.45 -13.71
C SER A 9 16.38 -56.58 -14.83
N HIS A 10 15.06 -56.51 -14.95
CA HIS A 10 14.37 -55.54 -15.83
C HIS A 10 14.56 -54.09 -15.31
N PRO A 11 14.92 -53.12 -16.17
CA PRO A 11 15.07 -51.72 -15.76
C PRO A 11 13.71 -51.00 -15.81
N ALA A 12 12.90 -51.10 -14.75
CA ALA A 12 11.68 -50.33 -14.59
C ALA A 12 11.91 -49.06 -13.74
N SER A 13 12.67 -48.08 -14.23
CA SER A 13 12.84 -46.78 -13.53
C SER A 13 13.24 -45.58 -14.42
N SER A 14 13.65 -45.82 -15.67
CA SER A 14 14.11 -44.74 -16.58
C SER A 14 12.98 -43.80 -17.02
N LEU A 15 11.80 -44.34 -17.31
CA LEU A 15 10.67 -43.56 -17.84
C LEU A 15 10.09 -42.59 -16.80
N GLY A 16 9.99 -43.03 -15.53
CA GLY A 16 9.55 -42.17 -14.42
C GLY A 16 10.54 -41.05 -14.10
N SER A 17 11.84 -41.33 -14.18
CA SER A 17 12.87 -40.31 -13.98
C SER A 17 12.89 -39.27 -15.11
N ALA A 18 12.75 -39.70 -16.37
CA ALA A 18 12.67 -38.78 -17.52
C ALA A 18 11.41 -37.90 -17.44
N MET A 19 10.27 -38.48 -17.07
CA MET A 19 9.02 -37.73 -16.87
C MET A 19 9.12 -36.74 -15.70
N MET A 20 9.68 -37.15 -14.55
CA MET A 20 9.88 -36.27 -13.41
C MET A 20 10.81 -35.09 -13.75
N LYS A 21 11.88 -35.32 -14.51
CA LYS A 21 12.78 -34.25 -14.99
C LYS A 21 12.06 -33.30 -15.94
N LEU A 22 11.22 -33.82 -16.84
CA LEU A 22 10.41 -33.00 -17.74
C LEU A 22 9.38 -32.16 -16.96
N TYR A 23 8.69 -32.74 -15.97
CA TYR A 23 7.78 -31.99 -15.09
C TYR A 23 8.49 -30.90 -14.29
N ILE A 24 9.67 -31.19 -13.73
CA ILE A 24 10.46 -30.19 -13.00
C ILE A 24 10.90 -29.07 -13.96
N LEU A 25 11.38 -29.40 -15.16
CA LEU A 25 11.75 -28.40 -16.17
C LEU A 25 10.54 -27.53 -16.57
N LEU A 26 9.38 -28.12 -16.81
CA LEU A 26 8.15 -27.40 -17.13
C LEU A 26 7.68 -26.52 -15.97
N ALA A 27 7.73 -27.00 -14.73
CA ALA A 27 7.37 -26.23 -13.54
C ALA A 27 8.33 -25.06 -13.30
N LEU A 28 9.63 -25.27 -13.50
CA LEU A 28 10.62 -24.19 -13.41
C LEU A 28 10.40 -23.14 -14.50
N LEU A 29 10.16 -23.56 -15.75
CA LEU A 29 9.83 -22.64 -16.85
C LEU A 29 8.57 -21.83 -16.52
N ALA A 30 7.49 -22.48 -16.06
CA ALA A 30 6.25 -21.80 -15.66
C ALA A 30 6.46 -20.80 -14.50
N ALA A 31 7.23 -21.18 -13.47
CA ALA A 31 7.55 -20.29 -12.34
C ALA A 31 8.36 -19.06 -12.79
N THR A 32 9.31 -19.23 -13.74
CA THR A 32 10.06 -18.10 -14.28
C THR A 32 9.18 -17.12 -15.06
N GLU A 33 8.21 -17.61 -15.82
CA GLU A 33 7.27 -16.74 -16.53
C GLU A 33 6.34 -16.00 -15.56
N ALA A 34 5.80 -16.68 -14.55
CA ALA A 34 4.99 -16.05 -13.51
C ALA A 34 5.75 -14.95 -12.74
N ALA A 35 7.01 -15.20 -12.38
CA ALA A 35 7.85 -14.22 -11.70
C ALA A 35 8.14 -12.98 -12.58
N LYS A 36 8.40 -13.18 -13.88
CA LYS A 36 8.60 -12.07 -14.84
C LYS A 36 7.33 -11.25 -15.02
N VAL A 37 6.16 -11.90 -15.13
CA VAL A 37 4.87 -11.23 -15.27
C VAL A 37 4.57 -10.40 -14.02
N HIS A 38 4.71 -10.99 -12.83
CA HIS A 38 4.52 -10.27 -11.57
C HIS A 38 5.47 -9.06 -11.42
N ALA A 39 6.74 -9.21 -11.82
CA ALA A 39 7.70 -8.11 -11.82
C ALA A 39 7.33 -7.01 -12.83
N ARG A 40 6.79 -7.36 -14.01
CA ARG A 40 6.32 -6.38 -15.00
C ARG A 40 5.09 -5.63 -14.51
N THR A 41 4.09 -6.32 -13.95
CA THR A 41 2.90 -5.69 -13.40
C THR A 41 3.25 -4.73 -12.25
N ARG A 42 4.20 -5.10 -11.37
CA ARG A 42 4.71 -4.19 -10.34
C ARG A 42 5.42 -2.95 -10.90
N ARG A 43 6.15 -3.08 -12.01
CA ARG A 43 6.78 -1.92 -12.67
C ARG A 43 5.75 -0.99 -13.30
N ALA A 44 4.72 -1.54 -13.93
CA ALA A 44 3.64 -0.76 -14.52
C ALA A 44 2.84 0.03 -13.45
N ALA A 45 2.72 -0.51 -12.24
CA ALA A 45 2.02 0.17 -11.13
C ALA A 45 2.72 1.47 -10.67
N TYR A 46 4.00 1.66 -10.99
CA TYR A 46 4.82 2.84 -10.64
C TYR A 46 5.17 3.69 -11.87
N GLU A 47 4.35 3.66 -12.92
CA GLU A 47 4.45 4.61 -14.04
C GLU A 47 4.04 6.01 -13.57
N LEU A 48 5.03 6.79 -13.11
CA LEU A 48 4.87 8.16 -12.68
C LEU A 48 5.22 9.14 -13.82
N PRO A 49 4.72 10.39 -13.78
CA PRO A 49 5.11 11.41 -14.76
C PRO A 49 6.62 11.68 -14.78
N ASP A 50 7.13 12.05 -15.95
CA ASP A 50 8.54 12.45 -16.12
C ASP A 50 8.92 13.59 -15.16
N GLY A 51 10.07 13.47 -14.49
CA GLY A 51 10.59 14.49 -13.57
C GLY A 51 10.06 14.39 -12.14
N VAL A 52 9.25 13.37 -11.81
CA VAL A 52 8.81 13.12 -10.42
C VAL A 52 10.00 12.93 -9.47
N GLU A 53 11.11 12.37 -9.96
CA GLU A 53 12.34 12.13 -9.22
C GLU A 53 12.97 13.41 -8.66
N PHE A 54 12.69 14.58 -9.25
CA PHE A 54 13.13 15.87 -8.72
C PHE A 54 12.35 16.30 -7.47
N VAL A 55 11.15 15.75 -7.28
CA VAL A 55 10.28 16.06 -6.14
C VAL A 55 10.43 15.02 -5.04
N VAL A 56 10.37 13.73 -5.41
CA VAL A 56 10.30 12.62 -4.46
C VAL A 56 11.61 11.85 -4.29
N GLY A 57 12.61 12.14 -5.12
CA GLY A 57 13.88 11.42 -5.12
C GLY A 57 13.74 9.98 -5.63
N GLY A 58 14.52 9.07 -5.03
CA GLY A 58 14.51 7.66 -5.41
C GLY A 58 13.27 6.92 -4.90
N VAL A 59 12.57 6.22 -5.78
CA VAL A 59 11.33 5.50 -5.48
C VAL A 59 11.58 4.04 -5.11
N GLN A 60 11.06 3.62 -3.96
CA GLN A 60 11.02 2.23 -3.51
C GLN A 60 9.75 1.53 -4.00
N THR A 61 9.90 0.45 -4.76
CA THR A 61 8.76 -0.27 -5.39
C THR A 61 8.33 -1.50 -4.57
N THR A 62 8.12 -1.30 -3.27
CA THR A 62 7.88 -2.40 -2.31
C THR A 62 6.43 -2.59 -1.91
N PHE A 63 5.57 -1.59 -2.13
CA PHE A 63 4.16 -1.64 -1.79
C PHE A 63 3.41 -2.71 -2.59
N GLN A 64 2.40 -3.31 -1.96
CA GLN A 64 1.48 -4.27 -2.56
C GLN A 64 0.06 -4.01 -2.04
N CYS A 65 -0.91 -4.02 -2.94
CA CYS A 65 -2.31 -3.95 -2.55
C CYS A 65 -2.77 -5.21 -1.82
N GLU A 66 -3.32 -5.04 -0.62
CA GLU A 66 -3.94 -6.13 0.16
C GLU A 66 -5.48 -6.12 0.04
N ARG A 67 -6.06 -4.93 -0.16
CA ARG A 67 -7.51 -4.71 -0.32
C ARG A 67 -7.78 -3.42 -1.10
N GLY A 68 -9.04 -3.18 -1.47
CA GLY A 68 -9.44 -1.90 -2.05
C GLY A 68 -9.21 -0.70 -1.12
N GLY A 69 -8.75 0.42 -1.66
CA GLY A 69 -8.56 1.66 -0.89
C GLY A 69 -7.38 2.52 -1.31
N TYR A 70 -7.10 3.54 -0.51
CA TYR A 70 -6.03 4.52 -0.65
C TYR A 70 -5.02 4.33 0.47
N PHE A 71 -3.75 4.21 0.12
CA PHE A 71 -2.69 3.82 1.05
C PHE A 71 -1.48 4.74 0.95
N ALA A 72 -1.07 5.31 2.07
CA ALA A 72 0.17 6.05 2.19
C ALA A 72 1.37 5.11 2.00
N ASP A 73 2.33 5.50 1.16
CA ASP A 73 3.56 4.72 0.97
C ASP A 73 4.61 5.10 2.02
N VAL A 74 4.61 4.39 3.14
CA VAL A 74 5.56 4.62 4.24
C VAL A 74 7.01 4.39 3.80
N SER A 75 7.25 3.47 2.86
CA SER A 75 8.59 3.21 2.32
C SER A 75 9.14 4.37 1.49
N ASN A 76 8.27 5.28 1.03
CA ASN A 76 8.60 6.49 0.29
C ASN A 76 8.22 7.77 1.04
N ASN A 77 8.27 7.74 2.38
CA ASN A 77 8.01 8.89 3.25
C ASN A 77 6.63 9.54 3.01
N CYS A 78 5.65 8.76 2.54
CA CYS A 78 4.31 9.21 2.17
C CYS A 78 4.30 10.32 1.09
N GLN A 79 5.41 10.54 0.39
CA GLN A 79 5.45 11.39 -0.80
C GLN A 79 4.77 10.70 -1.98
N LEU A 80 4.65 9.37 -1.91
CA LEU A 80 3.82 8.56 -2.80
C LEU A 80 2.63 8.01 -2.02
N PHE A 81 1.56 7.74 -2.76
CA PHE A 81 0.43 6.98 -2.28
C PHE A 81 -0.11 6.08 -3.37
N HIS A 82 -0.87 5.07 -2.97
CA HIS A 82 -1.41 4.07 -3.87
C HIS A 82 -2.92 4.02 -3.78
N ILE A 83 -3.56 3.83 -4.93
CA ILE A 83 -4.97 3.46 -5.01
C ILE A 83 -5.03 2.02 -5.47
N CYS A 84 -5.69 1.18 -4.69
CA CYS A 84 -5.95 -0.21 -4.97
C CYS A 84 -7.42 -0.35 -5.37
N ASN A 85 -7.67 -0.72 -6.62
CA ASN A 85 -9.01 -0.95 -7.15
C ASN A 85 -9.29 -2.44 -7.24
N GLU A 86 -10.45 -2.86 -6.73
CA GLU A 86 -10.94 -4.23 -6.87
C GLU A 86 -11.64 -4.39 -8.21
N ILE A 87 -11.11 -5.27 -9.06
CA ILE A 87 -11.69 -5.68 -10.33
C ILE A 87 -12.31 -7.05 -10.14
N TYR A 88 -13.64 -7.09 -10.20
CA TYR A 88 -14.42 -8.32 -10.12
C TYR A 88 -14.48 -8.96 -11.52
N LYS A 89 -13.99 -10.20 -11.63
CA LYS A 89 -13.98 -10.97 -12.88
C LYS A 89 -15.22 -11.84 -13.02
N GLU A 90 -15.50 -12.28 -14.23
CA GLU A 90 -16.64 -13.16 -14.55
C GLU A 90 -16.58 -14.51 -13.82
N ASP A 91 -15.37 -14.99 -13.49
CA ASP A 91 -15.15 -16.23 -12.74
C ASP A 91 -15.35 -16.07 -11.22
N GLY A 92 -15.73 -14.87 -10.75
CA GLY A 92 -15.92 -14.54 -9.35
C GLY A 92 -14.64 -14.24 -8.58
N SER A 93 -13.47 -14.29 -9.23
CA SER A 93 -12.22 -13.85 -8.62
C SER A 93 -12.13 -12.31 -8.57
N VAL A 94 -11.38 -11.81 -7.57
CA VAL A 94 -11.10 -10.38 -7.41
C VAL A 94 -9.62 -10.15 -7.70
N GLU A 95 -9.33 -9.25 -8.64
CA GLU A 95 -7.99 -8.76 -8.91
C GLU A 95 -7.82 -7.37 -8.30
N LEU A 96 -6.71 -7.12 -7.62
CA LEU A 96 -6.35 -5.81 -7.12
C LEU A 96 -5.43 -5.09 -8.11
N GLN A 97 -5.95 -4.02 -8.72
CA GLN A 97 -5.18 -3.16 -9.59
C GLN A 97 -4.61 -1.98 -8.80
N GLN A 98 -3.28 -1.88 -8.80
CA GLN A 98 -2.55 -0.80 -8.14
C GLN A 98 -2.31 0.38 -9.10
N TYR A 99 -2.58 1.58 -8.61
CA TYR A 99 -2.15 2.84 -9.21
C TYR A 99 -1.29 3.60 -8.21
N THR A 100 -0.19 4.19 -8.65
CA THR A 100 0.70 4.98 -7.80
C THR A 100 0.67 6.45 -8.22
N PHE A 101 0.62 7.33 -7.23
CA PHE A 101 0.61 8.76 -7.39
C PHE A 101 1.66 9.38 -6.48
N PHE A 102 2.11 10.58 -6.82
CA PHE A 102 2.96 11.38 -5.95
C PHE A 102 2.18 12.60 -5.43
N CYS A 103 2.49 13.01 -4.21
CA CYS A 103 2.06 14.28 -3.68
C CYS A 103 2.95 15.41 -4.20
N GLY A 104 2.36 16.56 -4.50
CA GLY A 104 3.08 17.72 -5.04
C GLY A 104 4.16 18.23 -4.10
N ASN A 105 4.95 19.18 -4.59
CA ASN A 105 6.11 19.72 -3.85
C ASN A 105 5.73 20.12 -2.41
N GLN A 106 6.53 19.66 -1.44
CA GLN A 106 6.35 19.92 0.00
C GLN A 106 5.06 19.36 0.63
N THR A 107 4.41 18.39 -0.01
CA THR A 107 3.23 17.72 0.55
C THR A 107 3.46 16.22 0.73
N VAL A 108 2.71 15.62 1.65
CA VAL A 108 2.70 14.18 1.92
C VAL A 108 1.26 13.70 1.97
N PHE A 109 1.04 12.42 1.68
CA PHE A 109 -0.28 11.81 1.74
C PHE A 109 -0.71 11.64 3.19
N ASN A 110 -1.76 12.35 3.57
CA ASN A 110 -2.39 12.22 4.87
C ASN A 110 -3.41 11.08 4.83
N GLN A 111 -3.05 9.96 5.45
CA GLN A 111 -3.91 8.78 5.47
C GLN A 111 -5.24 9.01 6.20
N LEU A 112 -5.29 9.93 7.16
CA LEU A 112 -6.55 10.28 7.82
C LEU A 112 -7.52 10.90 6.83
N SER A 113 -7.12 11.94 6.09
CA SER A 113 -8.01 12.67 5.18
C SER A 113 -8.09 12.09 3.77
N LEU A 114 -7.23 11.11 3.45
CA LEU A 114 -7.07 10.51 2.12
C LEU A 114 -6.69 11.54 1.03
N THR A 115 -5.91 12.55 1.40
CA THR A 115 -5.48 13.63 0.51
C THR A 115 -4.01 13.99 0.75
N CYS A 116 -3.36 14.61 -0.22
CA CYS A 116 -2.07 15.27 0.01
C CYS A 116 -2.27 16.53 0.84
N ALA A 117 -1.44 16.72 1.87
CA ALA A 117 -1.44 17.89 2.74
C ALA A 117 -0.01 18.28 3.11
N HIS A 118 0.19 19.47 3.66
CA HIS A 118 1.48 19.82 4.24
C HIS A 118 1.76 18.94 5.47
N PRO A 119 3.03 18.59 5.77
CA PRO A 119 3.36 17.72 6.90
C PRO A 119 2.80 18.19 8.25
N GLU A 120 2.68 19.50 8.47
CA GLU A 120 2.10 20.10 9.67
C GLU A 120 0.58 19.88 9.79
N GLU A 121 -0.12 19.62 8.69
CA GLU A 121 -1.56 19.34 8.64
C GLU A 121 -1.86 17.84 8.48
N SER A 122 -0.83 17.00 8.37
CA SER A 122 -0.94 15.57 8.18
C SER A 122 -0.70 14.81 9.48
N VAL A 123 -1.30 13.62 9.61
CA VAL A 123 -0.76 12.63 10.54
C VAL A 123 0.67 12.27 10.09
N PRO A 124 1.64 12.07 11.01
CA PRO A 124 2.99 11.71 10.62
C PRO A 124 3.00 10.44 9.78
N CYS A 125 3.87 10.37 8.78
CA CYS A 125 3.90 9.24 7.84
C CYS A 125 4.06 7.88 8.54
N SER A 126 4.83 7.82 9.62
CA SER A 126 4.98 6.62 10.45
C SER A 126 3.68 6.14 11.10
N ASN A 127 2.72 7.04 11.31
CA ASN A 127 1.41 6.76 11.88
C ASN A 127 0.35 6.51 10.82
N ALA A 128 0.65 6.68 9.53
CA ALA A 128 -0.31 6.45 8.47
C ALA A 128 -0.98 5.06 8.56
N PRO A 129 -0.25 3.94 8.81
CA PRO A 129 -0.88 2.62 8.91
C PRO A 129 -1.99 2.52 9.96
N ASP A 130 -1.91 3.30 11.05
CA ASP A 130 -2.92 3.33 12.11
C ASP A 130 -4.29 3.82 11.59
N PHE A 131 -4.32 4.52 10.45
CA PHE A 131 -5.50 5.08 9.81
C PHE A 131 -5.95 4.32 8.54
N PHE A 132 -5.33 3.19 8.18
CA PHE A 132 -5.74 2.41 6.99
C PHE A 132 -7.19 1.91 7.05
N TYR A 133 -7.76 1.78 8.24
CA TYR A 133 -9.18 1.44 8.44
C TYR A 133 -10.14 2.50 7.87
N ILE A 134 -9.70 3.76 7.68
CA ILE A 134 -10.53 4.82 7.08
C ILE A 134 -11.01 4.43 5.67
N ASN A 135 -10.25 3.58 4.96
CA ASN A 135 -10.66 3.04 3.68
C ASN A 135 -12.00 2.28 3.73
N ASP A 136 -12.36 1.70 4.88
CA ASP A 136 -13.63 0.98 5.03
C ASP A 136 -14.85 1.91 4.98
N ASN A 137 -14.66 3.22 5.15
CA ASN A 137 -15.72 4.23 5.07
C ASN A 137 -15.98 4.71 3.64
N ILE A 138 -15.07 4.44 2.70
CA ILE A 138 -15.19 4.90 1.31
C ILE A 138 -16.38 4.21 0.63
N GLY A 139 -17.19 5.00 -0.10
CA GLY A 139 -18.32 4.49 -0.87
C GLY A 139 -19.53 4.05 -0.04
N ARG A 140 -19.50 4.20 1.30
CA ARG A 140 -20.64 3.89 2.16
C ARG A 140 -21.62 5.06 2.22
N VAL A 141 -22.80 4.89 1.61
CA VAL A 141 -23.88 5.89 1.64
C VAL A 141 -24.32 6.14 3.09
N GLY A 142 -24.40 7.40 3.49
CA GLY A 142 -24.83 7.81 4.83
C GLY A 142 -23.78 7.69 5.93
N THR A 143 -22.54 7.31 5.59
CA THR A 143 -21.41 7.30 6.53
C THR A 143 -20.56 8.55 6.32
N GLN A 144 -20.17 9.22 7.40
CA GLN A 144 -19.17 10.29 7.31
C GLN A 144 -17.79 9.67 7.07
N ALA A 145 -16.95 10.31 6.25
CA ALA A 145 -15.61 9.79 5.97
C ALA A 145 -14.76 9.66 7.24
N HIS A 146 -14.98 10.57 8.20
CA HIS A 146 -14.35 10.58 9.52
C HIS A 146 -15.40 10.74 10.60
N THR A 147 -15.15 10.11 11.74
CA THR A 147 -15.91 10.27 12.98
C THR A 147 -15.19 11.21 13.93
N GLU A 148 -15.89 11.69 14.95
CA GLU A 148 -15.29 12.50 16.03
C GLU A 148 -14.13 11.74 16.72
N ASP A 149 -14.28 10.43 16.92
CA ASP A 149 -13.23 9.58 17.50
C ASP A 149 -11.98 9.50 16.60
N ASP A 150 -12.15 9.55 15.27
CA ASP A 150 -11.03 9.61 14.33
C ASP A 150 -10.26 10.93 14.47
N LEU A 151 -10.99 12.04 14.59
CA LEU A 151 -10.41 13.37 14.80
C LEU A 151 -9.69 13.45 16.15
N GLN A 152 -10.27 12.90 17.22
CA GLN A 152 -9.66 12.88 18.54
C GLN A 152 -8.38 12.03 18.58
N ARG A 153 -8.35 10.89 17.86
CA ARG A 153 -7.13 10.08 17.71
C ARG A 153 -6.03 10.80 16.93
N ALA A 154 -6.39 11.56 15.91
CA ALA A 154 -5.44 12.31 15.10
C ALA A 154 -4.95 13.60 15.76
N ALA A 155 -5.78 14.26 16.57
CA ALA A 155 -5.49 15.54 17.20
C ALA A 155 -4.12 15.63 17.92
N PRO A 156 -3.68 14.63 18.72
CA PRO A 156 -2.36 14.68 19.35
C PRO A 156 -1.19 14.44 18.36
N LEU A 157 -1.47 13.87 17.19
CA LEU A 157 -0.46 13.51 16.19
C LEU A 157 -0.22 14.61 15.16
N VAL A 158 -1.25 15.40 14.81
CA VAL A 158 -1.15 16.45 13.78
C VAL A 158 -0.50 17.71 14.38
N PRO A 159 0.69 18.14 13.92
CA PRO A 159 1.42 19.25 14.53
C PRO A 159 0.65 20.58 14.53
N GLY A 160 -0.05 20.89 13.43
CA GLY A 160 -0.79 22.13 13.23
C GLY A 160 -2.07 22.24 14.07
N PHE A 161 -2.67 21.11 14.46
CA PHE A 161 -3.85 21.10 15.34
C PHE A 161 -3.52 21.64 16.74
N GLN A 162 -2.34 21.31 17.28
CA GLN A 162 -1.91 21.79 18.58
C GLN A 162 -1.71 23.32 18.57
N GLN A 163 -1.15 23.86 17.48
CA GLN A 163 -1.01 25.31 17.30
C GLN A 163 -2.37 26.00 17.27
N GLN A 164 -3.33 25.51 16.47
CA GLN A 164 -4.68 26.10 16.42
C GLN A 164 -5.39 26.08 17.77
N GLN A 165 -5.27 25.00 18.55
CA GLN A 165 -5.83 24.95 19.90
C GLN A 165 -5.15 25.96 20.85
N GLN A 166 -3.83 26.13 20.77
CA GLN A 166 -3.11 27.13 21.55
C GLN A 166 -3.50 28.56 21.17
N PHE A 167 -3.64 28.87 19.88
CA PHE A 167 -4.12 30.17 19.41
C PHE A 167 -5.57 30.42 19.83
N ALA A 168 -6.45 29.42 19.74
CA ALA A 168 -7.84 29.53 20.18
C ALA A 168 -7.95 29.71 21.71
N ALA A 169 -7.11 29.02 22.50
CA ALA A 169 -7.04 29.18 23.95
C ALA A 169 -6.49 30.55 24.34
N SER A 170 -5.46 31.05 23.65
CA SER A 170 -4.90 32.38 23.85
C SER A 170 -5.93 33.48 23.54
N ASN A 171 -6.61 33.39 22.40
CA ASN A 171 -7.65 34.37 22.01
C ASN A 171 -8.87 34.33 22.96
N LYS A 172 -9.24 33.16 23.48
CA LYS A 172 -10.28 33.05 24.52
C LYS A 172 -9.86 33.73 25.83
N HIS A 173 -8.59 33.64 26.21
CA HIS A 173 -8.07 34.33 27.40
C HIS A 173 -8.06 35.85 27.22
N GLU A 174 -7.72 36.33 26.03
CA GLU A 174 -7.71 37.76 25.70
C GLU A 174 -9.13 38.34 25.66
N THR A 175 -10.09 37.60 25.12
CA THR A 175 -11.51 38.02 25.06
C THR A 175 -12.15 38.10 26.45
N ARG A 176 -11.70 37.29 27.42
CA ARG A 176 -12.19 37.33 28.82
C ARG A 176 -11.66 38.54 29.60
N LEU A 177 -10.55 39.15 29.18
CA LEU A 177 -9.94 40.31 29.82
C LEU A 177 -10.52 41.65 29.32
N LEU A 178 -11.29 41.63 28.24
CA LEU A 178 -11.94 42.83 27.72
C LEU A 178 -13.19 43.18 28.57
N PRO A 179 -13.30 44.42 29.08
CA PRO A 179 -14.51 44.84 29.77
C PRO A 179 -15.71 44.81 28.80
N PRO A 180 -16.93 44.51 29.30
CA PRO A 180 -18.12 44.52 28.45
C PRO A 180 -18.32 45.91 27.84
N PRO A 181 -18.82 45.99 26.59
CA PRO A 181 -19.13 47.27 25.96
C PRO A 181 -20.17 48.03 26.81
N LYS A 182 -19.98 49.36 26.91
CA LYS A 182 -20.84 50.27 27.69
C LYS A 182 -22.22 50.45 27.08
#